data_AF-A0A376J7S3-F1
#
_entry.id   AF-A0A376J7S3-F1
#
_cell.length_a   1.000
_cell.length_b   1.000
_cell.length_c   1.000
_cell.angle_alpha   90.00
_cell.angle_beta   90.00
_cell.angle_gamma   90.00
#
_symmetry.space_group_name_H-M   'P 1'
#
loop_
_entity.id
_entity.type
_entity.pdbx_description
1 polymer ?
#
loop_
_entity_poly.entity_id
_entity_poly.type
_entity_poly.pdbx_seq_one_letter_code
_entity_poly.pdbx_strand_id
1 'polypeptide(L)'
;MATNKRTLSRIGFYCGLALFLIITLFPFFVMLMTSFKGAKEAISLHPTLLPQQWTLEHYVDIFNPMIFPFVDYFRNSLVVSVVSSVVAVFLGILGAYALSRLRFKGRMTINASFYTVYMFSGILLVVPLFKIITALGIYDTEMALIITMVTQTLPTAVFMLKSYFDTIPR
;
A
#
# COMPACT_ATOMS: atom_id res chain seq x y z
N MET A 1 31.43 -6.11 37.14
CA MET A 1 30.32 -5.13 37.19
C MET A 1 29.82 -4.65 35.82
N ALA A 2 30.63 -4.64 34.75
CA ALA A 2 30.20 -4.15 33.41
C ALA A 2 29.23 -5.07 32.63
N THR A 3 29.21 -6.37 32.92
CA THR A 3 28.33 -7.37 32.27
C THR A 3 26.87 -7.23 32.66
N ASN A 4 26.58 -6.75 33.88
CA ASN A 4 25.20 -6.63 34.37
C ASN A 4 24.46 -5.45 33.71
N LYS A 5 25.16 -4.35 33.41
CA LYS A 5 24.59 -3.20 32.69
C LYS A 5 24.21 -3.52 31.25
N ARG A 6 25.01 -4.33 30.53
CA ARG A 6 24.69 -4.79 29.17
C ARG A 6 23.49 -5.75 29.14
N THR A 7 23.39 -6.63 30.12
CA THR A 7 22.27 -7.58 30.23
C THR A 7 20.97 -6.87 30.59
N LEU A 8 21.00 -5.94 31.56
CA LEU A 8 19.84 -5.12 31.92
C LEU A 8 19.35 -4.24 30.77
N SER A 9 20.29 -3.65 30.00
CA SER A 9 19.96 -2.88 28.80
C SER A 9 19.32 -3.73 27.71
N ARG A 10 19.79 -4.98 27.50
CA ARG A 10 19.17 -5.91 26.56
C ARG A 10 17.77 -6.33 27.00
N ILE A 11 17.57 -6.64 28.29
CA ILE A 11 16.24 -6.98 28.82
C ILE A 11 15.29 -5.80 28.62
N GLY A 12 15.71 -4.58 28.97
CA GLY A 12 14.91 -3.38 28.73
C GLY A 12 14.56 -3.18 27.26
N PHE A 13 15.54 -3.39 26.36
CA PHE A 13 15.32 -3.33 24.91
C PHE A 13 14.30 -4.38 24.43
N TYR A 14 14.43 -5.64 24.83
CA TYR A 14 13.50 -6.70 24.43
C TYR A 14 12.10 -6.52 25.04
N CYS A 15 12.00 -6.05 26.29
CA CYS A 15 10.71 -5.71 26.88
C CYS A 15 10.05 -4.54 26.12
N GLY A 16 10.81 -3.50 25.77
CA GLY A 16 10.32 -2.40 24.94
C GLY A 16 9.88 -2.85 23.56
N LEU A 17 10.66 -3.73 22.91
CA LEU A 17 10.33 -4.32 21.62
C LEU A 17 9.07 -5.18 21.69
N ALA A 18 8.92 -6.01 22.72
CA ALA A 18 7.74 -6.84 22.94
C ALA A 18 6.48 -5.97 23.16
N LEU A 19 6.58 -4.92 23.99
CA LEU A 19 5.49 -3.98 24.20
C LEU A 19 5.09 -3.28 22.89
N PHE A 20 6.07 -2.81 22.12
CA PHE A 20 5.84 -2.20 20.82
C PHE A 20 5.12 -3.16 19.86
N LEU A 21 5.59 -4.42 19.76
CA LEU A 21 4.96 -5.45 18.94
C LEU A 21 3.52 -5.73 19.38
N ILE A 22 3.24 -5.83 20.68
CA ILE A 22 1.88 -6.05 21.18
C ILE A 22 0.96 -4.91 20.74
N ILE A 23 1.40 -3.66 20.91
CA ILE A 23 0.59 -2.49 20.54
C ILE A 23 0.35 -2.45 19.02
N THR A 24 1.37 -2.73 18.21
CA THR A 24 1.25 -2.72 16.74
C THR A 24 0.41 -3.88 16.22
N LEU A 25 0.51 -5.08 16.82
CA LEU A 25 -0.20 -6.28 16.37
C LEU A 25 -1.62 -6.39 16.94
N PHE A 26 -1.95 -5.64 17.99
CA PHE A 26 -3.28 -5.66 18.60
C PHE A 26 -4.44 -5.46 17.60
N PRO A 27 -4.43 -4.46 16.68
CA PRO A 27 -5.52 -4.32 15.71
C PRO A 27 -5.61 -5.51 14.72
N PHE A 28 -4.48 -6.10 14.34
CA PHE A 28 -4.46 -7.31 13.50
C PHE A 28 -4.98 -8.53 14.24
N PHE A 29 -4.71 -8.63 15.54
CA PHE A 29 -5.30 -9.64 16.40
C PHE A 29 -6.82 -9.50 16.46
N VAL A 30 -7.35 -8.27 16.63
CA VAL A 30 -8.80 -8.02 16.59
C VAL A 30 -9.40 -8.38 15.23
N MET A 31 -8.72 -8.04 14.13
CA MET A 31 -9.14 -8.42 12.77
C MET A 31 -9.23 -9.94 12.61
N LEU A 32 -8.22 -10.67 13.08
CA LEU A 32 -8.18 -12.13 13.04
C LEU A 32 -9.25 -12.76 13.94
N MET A 33 -9.46 -12.26 15.15
CA MET A 33 -10.54 -12.78 15.99
C MET A 33 -11.91 -12.50 15.37
N THR A 34 -12.10 -11.35 14.74
CA THR A 34 -13.36 -10.98 14.08
C THR A 34 -13.69 -11.86 12.88
N SER A 35 -12.68 -12.37 12.15
CA SER A 35 -12.94 -13.29 11.03
C SER A 35 -13.46 -14.66 11.47
N PHE A 36 -13.33 -15.02 12.75
CA PHE A 36 -13.92 -16.24 13.33
C PHE A 36 -15.27 -16.03 14.01
N LYS A 37 -15.75 -14.79 14.10
CA LYS A 37 -17.06 -14.46 14.70
C LYS A 37 -18.18 -14.65 13.70
N GLY A 38 -19.37 -14.99 14.19
CA GLY A 38 -20.58 -14.96 13.35
C GLY A 38 -20.94 -13.52 12.94
N ALA A 39 -21.60 -13.37 11.78
CA ALA A 39 -21.93 -12.07 11.18
C ALA A 39 -22.63 -11.08 12.14
N LYS A 40 -23.57 -11.56 12.98
CA LYS A 40 -24.28 -10.73 13.97
C LYS A 40 -23.37 -10.23 15.10
N GLU A 41 -22.39 -11.04 15.51
CA GLU A 41 -21.44 -10.68 16.56
C GLU A 41 -20.42 -9.66 16.03
N ALA A 42 -19.96 -9.85 14.78
CA ALA A 42 -18.98 -8.99 14.13
C ALA A 42 -19.44 -7.53 13.98
N ILE A 43 -20.74 -7.29 13.77
CA ILE A 43 -21.32 -5.94 13.62
C ILE A 43 -22.02 -5.43 14.90
N SER A 44 -21.90 -6.14 16.01
CA SER A 44 -22.62 -5.78 17.23
C SER A 44 -22.09 -4.48 17.86
N LEU A 45 -22.99 -3.76 18.54
CA LEU A 45 -22.64 -2.54 19.30
C LEU A 45 -21.74 -2.81 20.52
N HIS A 46 -21.59 -4.08 20.92
CA HIS A 46 -20.78 -4.52 22.05
C HIS A 46 -19.65 -5.44 21.56
N PRO A 47 -18.56 -4.88 21.01
CA PRO A 47 -17.49 -5.66 20.42
C PRO A 47 -16.79 -6.53 21.48
N THR A 48 -16.84 -7.84 21.29
CA THR A 48 -16.08 -8.82 22.04
C THR A 48 -14.62 -8.87 21.55
N LEU A 49 -13.64 -9.21 22.40
CA LEU A 49 -12.26 -9.41 21.91
C LEU A 49 -12.06 -10.82 21.33
N LEU A 50 -12.66 -11.82 21.96
CA LEU A 50 -12.63 -13.21 21.53
C LEU A 50 -14.00 -13.61 20.96
N PRO A 51 -14.05 -14.53 19.97
CA PRO A 51 -15.31 -15.04 19.46
C PRO A 51 -16.08 -15.77 20.55
N GLN A 52 -17.36 -15.43 20.73
CA GLN A 52 -18.25 -16.23 21.58
C GLN A 52 -18.64 -17.54 20.89
N GLN A 53 -18.82 -17.47 19.58
CA GLN A 53 -19.04 -18.64 18.73
C GLN A 53 -17.98 -18.65 17.63
N TRP A 54 -17.18 -19.71 17.62
CA TRP A 54 -16.17 -19.93 16.60
C TRP A 54 -16.84 -20.49 15.34
N THR A 55 -16.68 -19.79 14.22
CA THR A 55 -17.15 -20.25 12.91
C THR A 55 -16.05 -20.15 11.86
N LEU A 56 -16.10 -21.05 10.88
CA LEU A 56 -15.28 -21.04 9.67
C LEU A 56 -16.13 -20.79 8.41
N GLU A 57 -17.43 -20.55 8.57
CA GLU A 57 -18.39 -20.37 7.49
C GLU A 57 -17.97 -19.26 6.53
N HIS A 58 -17.49 -18.12 7.06
CA HIS A 58 -16.98 -17.01 6.25
C HIS A 58 -15.82 -17.39 5.32
N TYR A 59 -14.96 -18.34 5.72
CA TYR A 59 -13.87 -18.82 4.89
C TYR A 59 -14.33 -19.77 3.79
N VAL A 60 -15.49 -20.42 3.94
CA VAL A 60 -16.10 -21.26 2.90
C VAL A 60 -16.91 -20.39 1.95
N ASP A 61 -17.73 -19.50 2.51
CA ASP A 61 -18.64 -18.61 1.76
C ASP A 61 -17.90 -17.65 0.83
N ILE A 62 -16.70 -17.20 1.21
CA ILE A 62 -15.90 -16.30 0.38
C ILE A 62 -15.52 -16.93 -0.97
N PHE A 63 -15.42 -18.26 -1.05
CA PHE A 63 -15.15 -18.97 -2.30
C PHE A 63 -16.44 -19.43 -3.01
N ASN A 64 -17.61 -19.10 -2.47
CA ASN A 64 -18.89 -19.36 -3.12
C ASN A 64 -19.29 -18.13 -3.99
N PRO A 65 -19.20 -18.23 -5.34
CA PRO A 65 -19.47 -17.11 -6.22
C PRO A 65 -20.91 -16.61 -6.18
N MET A 66 -21.87 -17.43 -5.69
CA MET A 66 -23.26 -17.03 -5.52
C MET A 66 -23.46 -16.08 -4.33
N ILE A 67 -22.56 -16.11 -3.35
CA ILE A 67 -22.60 -15.25 -2.16
C ILE A 67 -21.71 -14.03 -2.38
N PHE A 68 -20.46 -14.26 -2.81
CA PHE A 68 -19.49 -13.20 -3.00
C PHE A 68 -18.45 -13.59 -4.07
N PRO A 69 -18.31 -12.82 -5.17
CA PRO A 69 -17.37 -13.12 -6.25
C PRO A 69 -15.92 -12.71 -5.87
N PHE A 70 -15.42 -13.24 -4.74
CA PHE A 70 -14.10 -12.90 -4.21
C PHE A 70 -12.98 -13.18 -5.21
N VAL A 71 -13.03 -14.32 -5.89
CA VAL A 71 -11.96 -14.76 -6.79
C VAL A 71 -11.80 -13.76 -7.94
N ASP A 72 -12.89 -13.23 -8.47
CA ASP A 72 -12.86 -12.23 -9.54
C ASP A 72 -12.30 -10.90 -9.01
N TYR A 73 -12.76 -10.44 -7.84
CA TYR A 73 -12.23 -9.20 -7.24
C TYR A 73 -10.75 -9.30 -6.87
N PHE A 74 -10.34 -10.45 -6.35
CA PHE A 74 -8.95 -10.74 -6.04
C PHE A 74 -8.10 -10.76 -7.32
N ARG A 75 -8.59 -11.41 -8.38
CA ARG A 75 -7.92 -11.45 -9.69
C ARG A 75 -7.78 -10.05 -10.27
N ASN A 76 -8.84 -9.25 -10.29
CA ASN A 76 -8.79 -7.89 -10.82
C ASN A 76 -7.80 -7.03 -10.02
N SER A 77 -7.84 -7.12 -8.68
CA SER A 77 -6.90 -6.40 -7.80
C SER A 77 -5.46 -6.83 -8.04
N LEU A 78 -5.22 -8.14 -8.22
CA LEU A 78 -3.89 -8.68 -8.48
C LEU A 78 -3.36 -8.21 -9.84
N VAL A 79 -4.18 -8.29 -10.90
CA VAL A 79 -3.81 -7.82 -12.24
C VAL A 79 -3.52 -6.33 -12.22
N VAL A 80 -4.42 -5.51 -11.69
CA VAL A 80 -4.25 -4.06 -11.62
C VAL A 80 -3.00 -3.70 -10.82
N SER A 81 -2.82 -4.25 -9.61
CA SER A 81 -1.68 -3.92 -8.76
C SER A 81 -0.34 -4.35 -9.37
N VAL A 82 -0.24 -5.56 -9.94
CA VAL A 82 1.00 -6.07 -10.55
C VAL A 82 1.34 -5.28 -11.81
N VAL A 83 0.37 -5.09 -12.71
CA VAL A 83 0.60 -4.35 -13.97
C VAL A 83 0.98 -2.91 -13.67
N SER A 84 0.24 -2.22 -12.80
CA SER A 84 0.56 -0.84 -12.41
C SER A 84 1.94 -0.74 -11.75
N SER A 85 2.29 -1.67 -10.87
CA SER A 85 3.61 -1.66 -10.20
C SER A 85 4.75 -1.85 -11.19
N VAL A 86 4.63 -2.83 -12.11
CA VAL A 86 5.64 -3.10 -13.14
C VAL A 86 5.81 -1.90 -14.06
N VAL A 87 4.72 -1.33 -14.54
CA VAL A 87 4.75 -0.15 -15.43
C VAL A 87 5.32 1.07 -14.72
N ALA A 88 4.89 1.34 -13.48
CA ALA A 88 5.37 2.47 -12.70
C ALA A 88 6.87 2.35 -12.38
N VAL A 89 7.35 1.16 -12.02
CA VAL A 89 8.78 0.92 -11.80
C VAL A 89 9.56 1.04 -13.09
N PHE A 90 9.09 0.45 -14.19
CA PHE A 90 9.76 0.53 -15.49
C PHE A 90 9.93 1.98 -15.96
N LEU A 91 8.84 2.76 -15.97
CA LEU A 91 8.88 4.19 -16.30
C LEU A 91 9.69 4.99 -15.27
N GLY A 92 9.59 4.61 -14.00
CA GLY A 92 10.35 5.19 -12.89
C GLY A 92 11.85 5.05 -13.07
N ILE A 93 12.33 3.88 -13.52
CA ILE A 93 13.75 3.62 -13.82
C ILE A 93 14.22 4.56 -14.92
N LEU A 94 13.47 4.69 -16.01
CA LEU A 94 13.83 5.58 -17.13
C LEU A 94 13.91 7.05 -16.68
N GLY A 95 12.88 7.51 -15.95
CA GLY A 95 12.82 8.89 -15.45
C GLY A 95 13.92 9.17 -14.42
N ALA A 96 14.11 8.28 -13.45
CA ALA A 96 15.13 8.41 -12.41
C ALA A 96 16.55 8.37 -12.98
N TYR A 97 16.81 7.48 -13.95
CA TYR A 97 18.11 7.40 -14.61
C TYR A 97 18.43 8.69 -15.36
N ALA A 98 17.48 9.21 -16.15
CA ALA A 98 17.64 10.49 -16.82
C ALA A 98 17.89 11.63 -15.83
N LEU A 99 17.12 11.69 -14.74
CA LEU A 99 17.24 12.71 -13.71
C LEU A 99 18.44 12.57 -12.78
N SER A 100 19.08 11.40 -12.70
CA SER A 100 20.28 11.19 -11.88
C SER A 100 21.55 11.36 -12.72
N ARG A 101 21.61 10.69 -13.88
CA ARG A 101 22.84 10.52 -14.67
C ARG A 101 22.98 11.50 -15.82
N LEU A 102 21.90 11.92 -16.48
CA LEU A 102 21.99 12.80 -17.64
C LEU A 102 22.05 14.29 -17.24
N ARG A 103 22.78 15.09 -18.03
CA ARG A 103 22.81 16.56 -17.91
C ARG A 103 22.03 17.15 -19.09
N PHE A 104 20.84 17.67 -18.82
CA PHE A 104 19.98 18.28 -19.83
C PHE A 104 19.33 19.57 -19.29
N LYS A 105 18.91 20.45 -20.21
CA LYS A 105 18.30 21.75 -19.87
C LYS A 105 16.91 21.52 -19.25
N GLY A 106 16.64 22.10 -18.08
CA GLY A 106 15.35 21.97 -17.38
C GLY A 106 15.27 20.83 -16.35
N ARG A 107 16.35 20.06 -16.13
CA ARG A 107 16.43 18.97 -15.14
C ARG A 107 15.95 19.38 -13.73
N MET A 108 16.30 20.59 -13.29
CA MET A 108 15.92 21.09 -11.96
C MET A 108 14.40 21.32 -11.84
N THR A 109 13.79 21.91 -12.88
CA THR A 109 12.35 22.15 -12.93
C THR A 109 11.57 20.85 -12.98
N ILE A 110 11.96 19.91 -13.85
CA ILE A 110 11.30 18.60 -13.94
C ILE A 110 11.40 17.84 -12.62
N ASN A 111 12.60 17.85 -12.01
CA ASN A 111 12.80 17.22 -10.71
C ASN A 111 11.88 17.86 -9.64
N ALA A 112 11.83 19.19 -9.56
CA ALA A 112 10.94 19.92 -8.65
C ALA A 112 9.45 19.58 -8.87
N SER A 113 9.01 19.45 -10.13
CA SER A 113 7.62 19.07 -10.45
C SER A 113 7.24 17.72 -9.87
N PHE A 114 8.12 16.71 -9.93
CA PHE A 114 7.84 15.40 -9.31
C PHE A 114 7.64 15.50 -7.80
N TYR A 115 8.43 16.32 -7.10
CA TYR A 115 8.22 16.59 -5.68
C TYR A 115 6.90 17.32 -5.41
N THR A 116 6.59 18.34 -6.20
CA THR A 116 5.34 19.09 -6.04
C THR A 116 4.13 18.18 -6.21
N VAL A 117 4.11 17.32 -7.23
CA VAL A 117 3.02 16.36 -7.45
C VAL A 117 2.95 15.33 -6.33
N TYR A 118 4.10 14.85 -5.82
CA TYR A 118 4.13 13.92 -4.69
C TYR A 118 3.55 14.51 -3.39
N MET A 119 3.71 15.83 -3.18
CA MET A 119 3.17 16.52 -2.00
C MET A 119 1.65 16.75 -2.08
N PHE A 120 1.04 16.60 -3.27
CA PHE A 120 -0.41 16.68 -3.40
C PHE A 120 -1.07 15.43 -2.82
N SER A 121 -2.17 15.63 -2.09
CA SER A 121 -2.99 14.51 -1.62
C SER A 121 -3.66 13.82 -2.80
N GLY A 122 -3.50 12.50 -2.91
CA GLY A 122 -4.11 11.69 -3.97
C GLY A 122 -5.62 11.88 -4.09
N ILE A 123 -6.32 12.21 -2.99
CA ILE A 123 -7.76 12.43 -3.00
C ILE A 123 -8.19 13.65 -3.82
N LEU A 124 -7.34 14.69 -3.89
CA LEU A 124 -7.60 15.90 -4.67
C LEU A 124 -7.57 15.62 -6.18
N LEU A 125 -6.85 14.57 -6.59
CA LEU A 125 -6.70 14.17 -7.98
C LEU A 125 -7.84 13.27 -8.46
N VAL A 126 -8.69 12.73 -7.57
CA VAL A 126 -9.76 11.80 -7.94
C VAL A 126 -10.76 12.44 -8.89
N VAL A 127 -11.28 13.62 -8.56
CA VAL A 127 -12.26 14.34 -9.41
C VAL A 127 -11.71 14.67 -10.80
N PRO A 128 -10.52 15.31 -10.95
CA PRO A 128 -9.99 15.62 -12.26
C PRO A 128 -9.62 14.35 -13.06
N LEU A 129 -9.06 13.33 -12.42
CA LEU A 129 -8.76 12.06 -13.10
C LEU A 129 -10.04 11.37 -13.58
N PHE A 130 -11.11 11.37 -12.76
CA PHE A 130 -12.39 10.80 -13.16
C PHE A 130 -12.98 11.52 -14.39
N LYS A 131 -12.89 12.86 -14.45
CA LYS A 131 -13.31 13.62 -15.63
C LYS A 131 -12.51 13.24 -16.88
N ILE A 132 -11.19 13.07 -16.76
CA ILE A 132 -10.31 12.65 -17.86
C ILE A 132 -10.68 11.24 -18.33
N ILE A 133 -10.81 10.28 -17.42
CA ILE A 133 -11.19 8.89 -17.72
C ILE A 133 -12.55 8.81 -18.41
N THR A 134 -13.52 9.60 -17.93
CA THR A 134 -14.86 9.66 -18.53
C THR A 134 -14.80 10.28 -19.94
N ALA A 135 -14.02 11.34 -20.13
CA ALA A 135 -13.82 11.96 -21.44
C ALA A 135 -13.11 11.03 -22.44
N LEU A 136 -12.25 10.13 -21.95
CA LEU A 136 -11.61 9.09 -22.76
C LEU A 136 -12.55 7.91 -23.09
N GLY A 137 -13.74 7.83 -22.48
CA GLY A 137 -14.71 6.75 -22.71
C GLY A 137 -14.30 5.38 -22.14
N ILE A 138 -13.25 5.32 -21.32
CA ILE A 138 -12.73 4.07 -20.72
C ILE A 138 -13.20 3.89 -19.27
N TYR A 139 -14.28 4.56 -18.87
CA TYR A 139 -14.83 4.46 -17.52
C TYR A 139 -15.28 3.02 -17.23
N ASP A 140 -15.22 2.64 -15.94
CA ASP A 140 -15.60 1.30 -15.46
C ASP A 140 -14.77 0.14 -16.08
N THR A 141 -13.48 0.39 -16.33
CA THR A 141 -12.54 -0.63 -16.84
C THR A 141 -11.31 -0.78 -15.94
N GLU A 142 -10.73 -1.98 -15.93
CA GLU A 142 -9.43 -2.23 -15.27
C GLU A 142 -8.32 -1.32 -15.82
N MET A 143 -8.38 -0.99 -17.12
CA MET A 143 -7.42 -0.10 -17.77
C MET A 143 -7.44 1.31 -17.15
N ALA A 144 -8.63 1.85 -16.87
CA ALA A 144 -8.75 3.14 -16.19
C ALA A 144 -8.12 3.12 -14.79
N LEU A 145 -8.29 2.02 -14.04
CA LEU A 145 -7.65 1.83 -12.75
C LEU A 145 -6.13 1.74 -12.88
N ILE A 146 -5.63 0.97 -13.85
CA ILE A 146 -4.19 0.82 -14.09
C ILE A 146 -3.53 2.16 -14.38
N ILE A 147 -4.11 2.94 -15.30
CA ILE A 147 -3.61 4.28 -15.66
C ILE A 147 -3.60 5.18 -14.42
N THR A 148 -4.70 5.22 -13.69
CA THR A 148 -4.84 6.05 -12.48
C THR A 148 -3.81 5.68 -11.42
N MET A 149 -3.61 4.39 -11.16
CA MET A 149 -2.61 3.88 -10.21
C MET A 149 -1.19 4.21 -10.66
N VAL A 150 -0.86 4.06 -11.95
CA VAL A 150 0.46 4.44 -12.48
C VAL A 150 0.68 5.94 -12.32
N THR A 151 -0.28 6.79 -12.70
CA THR A 151 -0.15 8.25 -12.57
C THR A 151 0.10 8.68 -11.13
N GLN A 152 -0.56 8.06 -10.15
CA GLN A 152 -0.38 8.40 -8.74
C GLN A 152 0.95 7.88 -8.16
N THR A 153 1.40 6.70 -8.57
CA THR A 153 2.60 6.05 -8.00
C THR A 153 3.91 6.45 -8.70
N LEU A 154 3.84 6.89 -9.95
CA LEU A 154 5.01 7.23 -10.76
C LEU A 154 5.90 8.33 -10.12
N PRO A 155 5.37 9.44 -9.56
CA PRO A 155 6.20 10.45 -8.92
C PRO A 155 7.02 9.90 -7.75
N THR A 156 6.41 9.05 -6.92
CA THR A 156 7.08 8.38 -5.81
C THR A 156 8.14 7.40 -6.31
N ALA A 157 7.83 6.60 -7.34
CA ALA A 157 8.78 5.65 -7.93
C ALA A 157 10.01 6.36 -8.49
N VAL A 158 9.82 7.43 -9.28
CA VAL A 158 10.92 8.26 -9.81
C VAL A 158 11.75 8.86 -8.69
N PHE A 159 11.10 9.41 -7.66
CA PHE A 159 11.81 10.04 -6.55
C PHE A 159 12.65 9.03 -5.73
N MET A 160 12.07 7.88 -5.38
CA MET A 160 12.78 6.84 -4.62
C MET A 160 13.95 6.25 -5.42
N LEU A 161 13.71 5.91 -6.69
CA LEU A 161 14.76 5.35 -7.56
C LEU A 161 15.87 6.36 -7.83
N LYS A 162 15.53 7.64 -8.05
CA LYS A 162 16.52 8.70 -8.22
C LYS A 162 17.36 8.85 -6.96
N SER A 163 16.72 8.89 -5.79
CA SER A 163 17.42 9.00 -4.50
C SER A 163 18.40 7.86 -4.30
N TYR A 164 18.03 6.63 -4.69
CA TYR A 164 18.92 5.49 -4.67
C TYR A 164 20.05 5.60 -5.71
N PHE A 165 19.75 5.91 -6.97
CA PHE A 165 20.77 6.07 -8.03
C PHE A 165 21.80 7.16 -7.72
N ASP A 166 21.39 8.22 -7.02
CA ASP A 166 22.29 9.29 -6.58
C ASP A 166 23.29 8.82 -5.51
N THR A 167 22.99 7.75 -4.75
CA THR A 167 23.95 7.15 -3.78
C THR A 167 25.04 6.31 -4.43
N ILE A 168 24.84 5.83 -5.66
CA ILE A 168 25.80 4.99 -6.36
C ILE A 168 26.91 5.88 -6.95
N PRO A 169 28.18 5.70 -6.50
CA PRO A 169 29.32 6.47 -7.01
C PRO A 169 29.43 6.40 -8.53
N ARG A 170 29.99 7.46 -9.13
CA ARG A 170 30.15 7.59 -10.59
C ARG A 170 31.32 6.76 -11.10
#